data_AF-A0ABD1U9M4-F1
#
_entry.id   AF-A0ABD1U9M4-F1
#
_cell.length_a   1.000
_cell.length_b   1.000
_cell.length_c   1.000
_cell.angle_alpha   90.00
_cell.angle_beta   90.00
_cell.angle_gamma   90.00
#
_symmetry.space_group_name_H-M   'P 1'
#
loop_
_entity.id
_entity.type
_entity.pdbx_description
1 polymer ?
#
loop_
_entity_poly.entity_id
_entity_poly.type
_entity_poly.pdbx_seq_one_letter_code
_entity_poly.pdbx_strand_id
1 'polypeptide(L)'
;MGGFFRLPNDLPGPVWKYPVYYISFHKYANEGFYKNEFQGLVFPNLQVGGPTKITGDEVLRKYWQMDTSFSKWSDLAIVFGMVIGYRVLAFGIIKGIEKLYPIIRNFLARAAEKRTDCVEE
;
A
#
# COMPACT_ATOMS: atom_id res chain seq x y z
N MET A 1 -4.73 2.52 8.02
CA MET A 1 -4.83 3.92 8.50
C MET A 1 -3.92 4.78 7.63
N GLY A 2 -4.45 5.24 6.51
CA GLY A 2 -3.70 6.03 5.52
C GLY A 2 -3.22 7.35 6.14
N GLY A 3 -2.08 7.83 5.69
CA GLY A 3 -1.32 8.97 6.23
C GLY A 3 -2.01 10.35 6.15
N PHE A 4 -3.32 10.39 6.36
CA PHE A 4 -4.13 11.58 6.51
C PHE A 4 -3.87 12.28 7.86
N PHE A 5 -3.35 11.56 8.87
CA PHE A 5 -3.16 12.08 10.23
C PHE A 5 -1.73 11.97 10.80
N ARG A 6 -0.74 11.45 10.05
CA ARG A 6 0.66 11.39 10.52
C ARG A 6 1.66 11.60 9.38
N LEU A 7 2.57 12.56 9.54
CA LEU A 7 3.68 12.83 8.62
C LEU A 7 4.64 11.61 8.56
N PRO A 8 5.22 11.25 7.41
CA PRO A 8 6.04 10.04 7.24
C PRO A 8 7.25 9.91 8.20
N ASN A 9 7.69 11.04 8.76
CA ASN A 9 8.88 11.15 9.60
C ASN A 9 8.67 10.77 11.07
N ASP A 10 7.43 10.62 11.55
CA ASP A 10 7.14 10.40 12.99
C ASP A 10 6.80 8.96 13.40
N LEU A 11 7.03 7.97 12.53
CA LEU A 11 6.72 6.56 12.86
C LEU A 11 7.94 5.79 13.40
N PRO A 12 7.89 5.29 14.65
CA PRO A 12 8.94 4.43 15.20
C PRO A 12 8.78 2.98 14.71
N GLY A 13 9.84 2.46 14.08
CA GLY A 13 10.04 1.02 13.81
C GLY A 13 10.00 0.60 12.32
N PRO A 14 11.09 0.05 11.74
CA PRO A 14 11.16 -0.31 10.32
C PRO A 14 10.33 -1.55 9.93
N VAL A 15 10.04 -2.46 10.87
CA VAL A 15 9.46 -3.78 10.56
C VAL A 15 7.99 -3.71 10.14
N TRP A 16 7.23 -2.73 10.64
CA TRP A 16 5.81 -2.52 10.30
C TRP A 16 5.59 -1.31 9.38
N LYS A 17 6.58 -0.41 9.28
CA LYS A 17 6.48 0.82 8.48
C LYS A 17 6.48 0.53 6.98
N TYR A 18 7.22 -0.47 6.51
CA TYR A 18 7.37 -0.73 5.07
C TYR A 18 6.17 -1.41 4.41
N PRO A 19 5.63 -2.53 4.92
CA PRO A 19 4.47 -3.16 4.28
C PRO A 19 3.25 -2.23 4.33
N VAL A 20 2.95 -1.58 5.46
CA VAL A 20 1.74 -0.75 5.57
C VAL A 20 1.84 0.57 4.78
N TYR A 21 3.04 1.15 4.63
CA TYR A 21 3.26 2.40 3.88
C TYR A 21 3.19 2.21 2.36
N TYR A 22 3.73 1.10 1.84
CA TYR A 22 3.66 0.80 0.40
C TYR A 22 2.32 0.18 -0.03
N ILE A 23 1.60 -0.48 0.90
CA ILE A 23 0.32 -1.15 0.63
C ILE A 23 -0.88 -0.20 0.77
N SER A 24 -0.69 1.04 1.21
CA SER A 24 -1.82 1.96 1.42
C SER A 24 -2.43 2.43 0.09
N PHE A 25 -3.25 1.57 -0.53
CA PHE A 25 -4.18 1.86 -1.61
C PHE A 25 -4.92 3.18 -1.36
N HIS A 26 -5.29 3.43 -0.11
CA HIS A 26 -5.95 4.66 0.32
C HIS A 26 -5.17 5.94 -0.01
N LYS A 27 -3.83 5.91 -0.04
CA LYS A 27 -3.06 7.07 -0.48
C LYS A 27 -3.39 7.35 -1.94
N TYR A 28 -3.04 6.42 -2.84
CA TYR A 28 -3.23 6.56 -4.29
C TYR A 28 -4.69 6.73 -4.73
N ALA A 29 -5.63 6.05 -4.07
CA ALA A 29 -7.06 6.21 -4.33
C ALA A 29 -7.55 7.61 -3.96
N ASN A 30 -7.10 8.16 -2.83
CA ASN A 30 -7.42 9.52 -2.44
C ASN A 30 -6.74 10.54 -3.38
N GLU A 31 -5.48 10.31 -3.80
CA GLU A 31 -4.80 11.17 -4.78
C GLU A 31 -5.57 11.21 -6.12
N GLY A 32 -5.99 10.06 -6.62
CA GLY A 32 -6.79 9.97 -7.85
C GLY A 32 -8.17 10.63 -7.70
N PHE A 33 -8.86 10.44 -6.57
CA PHE A 33 -10.16 11.05 -6.31
C PHE A 33 -10.07 12.58 -6.23
N TYR A 34 -9.09 13.11 -5.50
CA TYR A 34 -8.88 14.55 -5.40
C TYR A 34 -8.44 15.17 -6.73
N LYS A 35 -7.56 14.52 -7.50
CA LYS A 35 -7.24 14.99 -8.86
C LYS A 35 -8.44 14.89 -9.81
N ASN A 36 -9.34 13.92 -9.62
CA ASN A 36 -10.54 13.83 -10.44
C ASN A 36 -11.49 15.00 -10.17
N GLU A 37 -11.74 15.29 -8.89
CA GLU A 37 -12.76 16.26 -8.47
C GLU A 37 -12.28 17.71 -8.59
N PHE A 38 -11.01 18.00 -8.33
CA PHE A 38 -10.52 19.38 -8.27
C PHE A 38 -9.87 19.87 -9.57
N GLN A 39 -9.37 18.98 -10.43
CA GLN A 39 -8.68 19.39 -11.65
C GLN A 39 -9.68 19.93 -12.69
N GLY A 40 -9.54 21.22 -13.05
CA GLY A 40 -10.42 21.93 -13.98
C GLY A 40 -11.54 22.75 -13.32
N LEU A 41 -11.68 22.70 -11.99
CA LEU A 41 -12.61 23.55 -11.26
C LEU A 41 -11.91 24.81 -10.72
N VAL A 42 -12.66 25.91 -10.68
CA VAL A 42 -12.23 27.18 -10.12
C VAL A 42 -13.14 27.53 -8.96
N PHE A 43 -12.55 27.74 -7.79
CA PHE A 43 -13.28 28.04 -6.57
C PHE A 43 -13.09 29.51 -6.18
N PRO A 44 -14.10 30.15 -5.54
CA PRO A 44 -13.93 31.45 -4.95
C PRO A 44 -12.91 31.36 -3.80
N ASN A 45 -11.89 32.21 -3.83
CA ASN A 45 -10.82 32.19 -2.84
C ASN A 45 -11.27 32.90 -1.56
N LEU A 46 -11.25 32.20 -0.43
CA LEU A 46 -11.60 32.73 0.89
C LEU A 46 -10.38 33.29 1.64
N GLN A 47 -9.15 33.23 1.07
CA GLN A 47 -7.97 33.83 1.69
C GLN A 47 -7.95 35.35 1.52
N VAL A 48 -7.88 36.05 2.65
CA VAL A 48 -7.70 37.50 2.73
C VAL A 48 -6.33 37.88 2.13
N GLY A 49 -6.34 38.70 1.07
CA GLY A 49 -5.12 39.22 0.43
C GLY A 49 -4.60 38.41 -0.77
N GLY A 50 -5.32 37.38 -1.24
CA GLY A 50 -4.99 36.60 -2.44
C GLY A 50 -5.91 36.89 -3.65
N PRO A 51 -5.64 36.30 -4.82
CA PRO A 51 -6.51 36.43 -6.00
C PRO A 51 -7.90 35.87 -5.71
N THR A 52 -8.97 36.54 -6.19
CA THR A 52 -10.39 36.25 -5.88
C THR A 52 -10.87 34.86 -6.34
N LYS A 53 -10.12 34.21 -7.22
CA LYS A 53 -10.39 32.86 -7.73
C LYS A 53 -9.13 32.01 -7.55
N ILE A 54 -9.31 30.81 -7.04
CA ILE A 54 -8.24 29.82 -6.90
C ILE A 54 -8.57 28.59 -7.75
N THR A 55 -7.60 28.12 -8.52
CA THR A 55 -7.77 26.92 -9.37
C THR A 55 -7.59 25.68 -8.50
N GLY A 56 -8.35 24.62 -8.74
CA GLY A 56 -8.22 23.38 -7.96
C GLY A 56 -6.81 22.79 -7.98
N ASP A 57 -6.03 23.02 -9.05
CA ASP A 57 -4.61 22.63 -9.13
C ASP A 57 -3.71 23.38 -8.13
N GLU A 58 -4.00 24.66 -7.87
CA GLU A 58 -3.28 25.45 -6.85
C GLU A 58 -3.69 25.04 -5.44
N VAL A 59 -4.95 24.67 -5.23
CA VAL A 59 -5.43 24.13 -3.94
C VAL A 59 -4.70 22.82 -3.63
N LEU A 60 -4.62 21.91 -4.60
CA LEU A 60 -3.93 20.62 -4.48
C LEU A 60 -2.44 20.80 -4.14
N ARG A 61 -1.75 21.73 -4.82
CA ARG A 61 -0.33 22.00 -4.55
C ARG A 61 -0.11 22.70 -3.20
N LYS A 62 -0.91 23.70 -2.88
CA LYS A 62 -0.65 24.63 -1.76
C LYS A 62 -1.14 24.10 -0.41
N TYR A 63 -2.26 23.38 -0.38
CA TYR A 63 -2.81 22.80 0.84
C TYR A 63 -2.43 21.34 1.04
N TRP A 64 -2.35 20.55 -0.04
CA TRP A 64 -2.14 19.11 0.05
C TRP A 64 -0.70 18.67 -0.27
N GLN A 65 0.17 19.60 -0.70
CA GLN A 65 1.58 19.35 -1.06
C GLN A 65 1.76 18.15 -2.02
N MET A 66 0.78 17.93 -2.90
CA MET A 66 0.81 16.80 -3.81
C MET A 66 1.54 17.18 -5.09
N ASP A 67 2.43 16.29 -5.55
CA ASP A 67 3.08 16.44 -6.85
C ASP A 67 2.05 16.22 -7.97
N THR A 68 1.63 17.32 -8.63
CA THR A 68 0.73 17.25 -9.79
C THR A 68 1.46 16.82 -11.07
N SER A 69 2.68 16.31 -10.97
CA SER A 69 3.46 15.86 -12.13
C SER A 69 2.96 14.54 -12.71
N PHE A 70 2.17 13.76 -11.95
CA PHE A 70 1.62 12.48 -12.40
C PHE A 70 0.16 12.61 -12.84
N SER A 71 -0.14 12.07 -14.03
CA SER A 71 -1.46 12.08 -14.67
C SER A 71 -2.46 11.17 -13.96
N LYS A 72 -3.76 11.52 -13.99
CA LYS A 72 -4.87 10.75 -13.41
C LYS A 72 -4.82 9.25 -13.79
N TRP A 73 -4.39 8.97 -15.02
CA TRP A 73 -4.28 7.61 -15.58
C TRP A 73 -3.12 6.80 -15.00
N SER A 74 -2.03 7.46 -14.58
CA SER A 74 -0.89 6.81 -13.95
C SER A 74 -1.24 6.32 -12.55
N ASP A 75 -1.98 7.11 -11.78
CA ASP A 75 -2.45 6.72 -10.44
C ASP A 75 -3.40 5.50 -10.54
N LEU A 76 -4.29 5.48 -11.54
CA LEU A 76 -5.18 4.34 -11.80
C LEU A 76 -4.41 3.08 -12.21
N ALA A 77 -3.39 3.22 -13.06
CA ALA A 77 -2.54 2.11 -13.48
C ALA A 77 -1.76 1.49 -12.30
N ILE A 78 -1.26 2.32 -11.38
CA ILE A 78 -0.58 1.86 -10.16
C ILE A 78 -1.54 1.07 -9.27
N VAL A 79 -2.75 1.59 -9.04
CA VAL A 79 -3.79 0.91 -8.26
C VAL A 79 -4.16 -0.44 -8.89
N PHE A 80 -4.35 -0.48 -10.20
CA PHE A 80 -4.64 -1.71 -10.93
C PHE A 80 -3.49 -2.72 -10.85
N GLY A 81 -2.25 -2.24 -10.99
CA GLY A 81 -1.04 -3.04 -10.81
C GLY A 81 -0.94 -3.64 -9.40
N MET A 82 -1.30 -2.87 -8.36
CA MET A 82 -1.36 -3.37 -6.99
C MET A 82 -2.38 -4.50 -6.83
N VAL A 83 -3.57 -4.38 -7.42
CA VAL A 83 -4.60 -5.45 -7.37
C VAL A 83 -4.07 -6.75 -7.96
N ILE A 84 -3.46 -6.69 -9.15
CA ILE A 84 -2.87 -7.86 -9.81
C ILE A 84 -1.71 -8.41 -8.96
N GLY A 85 -0.83 -7.54 -8.46
CA GLY A 85 0.29 -7.91 -7.60
C GLY A 85 -0.17 -8.66 -6.34
N TYR A 86 -1.19 -8.17 -5.64
CA TYR A 86 -1.75 -8.86 -4.48
C TYR A 86 -2.36 -10.22 -4.82
N ARG A 87 -3.04 -10.33 -5.97
CA ARG A 87 -3.61 -11.60 -6.42
C ARG A 87 -2.51 -12.64 -6.67
N VAL A 88 -1.42 -12.25 -7.32
CA VAL A 88 -0.27 -13.14 -7.58
C VAL A 88 0.45 -13.51 -6.28
N LEU A 89 0.67 -12.54 -5.38
CA LEU A 89 1.27 -12.79 -4.07
C LEU A 89 0.45 -13.77 -3.23
N ALA A 90 -0.86 -13.54 -3.12
CA ALA A 90 -1.76 -14.43 -2.39
C ALA A 90 -1.75 -15.84 -2.99
N PHE A 91 -1.80 -15.95 -4.33
CA PHE A 91 -1.71 -17.22 -5.03
C PHE A 91 -0.38 -17.94 -4.76
N GLY A 92 0.74 -17.22 -4.80
CA GLY A 92 2.07 -17.74 -4.50
C GLY A 92 2.20 -18.24 -3.07
N ILE A 93 1.66 -17.51 -2.09
CA ILE A 93 1.65 -17.90 -0.67
C ILE A 93 0.81 -19.17 -0.47
N ILE A 94 -0.41 -19.23 -1.03
CA ILE A 94 -1.29 -20.40 -0.89
C ILE A 94 -0.61 -21.65 -1.47
N LYS A 95 -0.09 -21.57 -2.71
CA LYS A 95 0.64 -22.68 -3.32
C LYS A 95 1.91 -23.05 -2.57
N GLY A 96 2.60 -22.06 -2.01
CA GLY A 96 3.78 -22.27 -1.18
C GLY A 96 3.44 -23.08 0.07
N ILE A 97 2.39 -22.69 0.79
CA ILE A 97 1.90 -23.37 1.99
C ILE A 97 1.44 -24.80 1.66
N GLU A 98 0.69 -25.00 0.58
CA GLU A 98 0.27 -26.33 0.13
C GLU A 98 1.45 -27.27 -0.10
N LYS A 99 2.57 -26.75 -0.62
CA LYS A 99 3.78 -27.53 -0.87
C LYS A 99 4.63 -27.70 0.39
N LEU A 100 4.57 -26.77 1.34
CA LEU A 100 5.31 -26.82 2.60
C LEU A 100 4.68 -27.79 3.60
N TYR A 101 3.35 -27.91 3.62
CA TYR A 101 2.60 -28.78 4.51
C TYR A 101 3.05 -30.27 4.48
N PRO A 102 3.18 -30.92 3.30
CA PRO A 102 3.68 -32.29 3.23
C PRO A 102 5.16 -32.40 3.57
N ILE A 103 5.98 -31.38 3.28
CA ILE A 103 7.42 -31.39 3.59
C ILE A 103 7.62 -31.37 5.12
N ILE A 104 6.92 -30.48 5.83
CA ILE A 104 6.98 -30.40 7.29
C ILE A 104 6.48 -31.71 7.92
N ARG A 105 5.38 -32.26 7.42
CA ARG A 105 4.84 -33.54 7.91
C ARG A 105 5.83 -34.70 7.71
N ASN A 106 6.46 -34.78 6.55
CA ASN A 106 7.47 -35.80 6.27
C ASN A 106 8.73 -35.62 7.13
N PHE A 107 9.12 -34.38 7.39
CA PHE A 107 10.26 -34.07 8.25
C PHE A 107 9.99 -34.46 9.71
N LEU A 108 8.79 -34.13 10.22
CA LEU A 108 8.35 -34.53 11.55
C LEU A 108 8.23 -36.06 11.69
N ALA A 109 7.70 -36.74 10.67
CA ALA A 109 7.60 -38.20 10.65
C ALA A 109 9.00 -38.86 10.69
N ARG A 110 9.95 -38.40 9.85
CA ARG A 110 11.34 -38.89 9.87
C ARG A 110 12.05 -38.58 11.19
N ALA A 111 11.78 -37.43 11.80
CA ALA A 111 12.33 -37.08 13.10
C ALA A 111 11.78 -37.97 14.23
N ALA A 112 10.51 -38.39 14.14
CA ALA A 112 9.90 -39.32 15.08
C ALA A 112 10.46 -40.74 14.92
N GLU A 113 10.59 -41.23 13.69
CA GLU A 113 11.16 -42.56 13.37
C GLU A 113 12.61 -42.68 13.86
N LYS A 114 13.43 -41.64 13.61
CA LYS A 114 14.82 -41.59 14.10
C LYS A 114 14.92 -41.58 15.63
N ARG A 115 13.87 -41.13 16.34
CA ARG A 115 13.83 -41.09 17.80
C ARG A 115 13.50 -42.46 18.40
N THR A 116 12.64 -43.24 17.75
CA THR A 116 12.31 -44.61 18.17
C THR A 116 13.49 -45.56 17.95
N ASP A 117 14.22 -45.40 16.85
CA ASP A 117 15.39 -46.24 16.53
C ASP A 117 16.51 -46.11 17.58
N CYS A 118 16.78 -44.90 18.10
CA CYS A 118 17.76 -44.69 19.18
C CYS A 118 17.30 -45.12 20.59
N VAL A 119 16.04 -45.55 20.75
CA VAL A 119 15.49 -46.02 22.04
C VAL A 119 15.44 -47.55 22.09
N GLU A 120 15.50 -48.23 20.94
CA GLU A 120 15.52 -49.69 20.83
C GLU A 120 16.93 -50.32 20.73
N GLU A 121 17.99 -49.50 20.62
CA GLU A 121 19.41 -49.88 20.88
C GLU A 121 19.80 -49.72 22.36
#